data_AF-A0A9W6L5K9-F1
#
_entry.id   AF-A0A9W6L5K9-F1
#
_cell.length_a   1.000
_cell.length_b   1.000
_cell.length_c   1.000
_cell.angle_alpha   90.00
_cell.angle_beta   90.00
_cell.angle_gamma   90.00
#
_symmetry.space_group_name_H-M   'P 1'
#
loop_
_entity.id
_entity.type
_entity.pdbx_description
1 polymer ?
#
loop_
_entity_poly.entity_id
_entity_poly.type
_entity_poly.pdbx_seq_one_letter_code
_entity_poly.pdbx_strand_id
1 'polypeptide(L)'
;MTEDPYGAVIAQTSADMVRAWLAYPPASPEGMEAVRRCTAWLAETHGVPGLRDLADSLAGDVAELFEVLGKVEGRSALELLDEWHHDVPPPSA
;
A
#
# COMPACT_ATOMS: atom_id res chain seq x y z
N MET A 1 18.76 15.21 16.56
CA MET A 1 17.53 14.56 16.09
C MET A 1 17.70 13.10 16.38
N THR A 2 17.13 12.60 17.47
CA THR A 2 17.04 11.16 17.70
C THR A 2 16.06 10.64 16.65
N GLU A 3 16.51 9.79 15.73
CA GLU A 3 15.63 9.12 14.77
C GLU A 3 14.50 8.45 15.56
N ASP A 4 13.25 8.76 15.21
CA ASP A 4 12.08 8.13 15.83
C ASP A 4 12.10 6.64 15.47
N PRO A 5 12.44 5.74 16.41
CA PRO A 5 12.59 4.33 16.11
C PRO A 5 11.28 3.70 15.66
N TYR A 6 10.15 4.26 16.08
CA TYR A 6 8.83 3.78 15.71
C TYR A 6 8.47 4.19 14.27
N GLY A 7 8.63 5.48 13.93
CA GLY A 7 8.45 5.96 12.56
C GLY A 7 9.33 5.22 11.54
N ALA A 8 10.57 4.88 11.92
CA ALA A 8 11.47 4.08 11.09
C ALA A 8 10.93 2.65 10.83
N VAL A 9 10.30 2.02 11.82
CA VAL A 9 9.66 0.70 11.66
C VAL A 9 8.50 0.76 10.67
N ILE A 10 7.64 1.78 10.76
CA ILE A 10 6.52 1.94 9.84
C ILE A 10 7.03 2.17 8.41
N ALA A 11 8.02 3.06 8.23
CA ALA A 11 8.60 3.34 6.92
C ALA A 11 9.27 2.10 6.29
N GLN A 12 10.01 1.33 7.09
CA GLN A 12 10.62 0.09 6.64
C GLN A 12 9.57 -0.95 6.24
N THR A 13 8.49 -1.08 7.03
CA THR A 13 7.42 -2.04 6.74
C THR A 13 6.68 -1.67 5.45
N SER A 14 6.41 -0.38 5.22
CA SER A 14 5.86 0.11 3.94
C SER A 14 6.80 -0.25 2.77
N ALA A 15 8.10 0.03 2.90
CA ALA A 15 9.09 -0.26 1.86
C ALA A 15 9.17 -1.77 1.52
N ASP A 16 9.06 -2.64 2.52
CA ASP A 16 9.08 -4.09 2.31
C ASP A 16 7.81 -4.61 1.62
N MET A 17 6.64 -4.02 1.91
CA MET A 17 5.41 -4.31 1.17
C MET A 17 5.49 -3.88 -0.29
N VAL A 18 6.01 -2.68 -0.56
CA VAL A 18 6.23 -2.20 -1.94
C VAL A 18 7.21 -3.10 -2.67
N ARG A 19 8.33 -3.49 -2.05
CA ARG A 19 9.29 -4.45 -2.66
C ARG A 19 8.63 -5.77 -3.01
N ALA A 20 7.77 -6.29 -2.13
CA ALA A 20 7.04 -7.52 -2.40
C ALA A 20 6.09 -7.39 -3.59
N TRP A 21 5.36 -6.29 -3.70
CA TRP A 21 4.46 -6.02 -4.84
C TRP A 21 5.20 -5.74 -6.15
N LEU A 22 6.44 -5.26 -6.09
CA LEU A 22 7.28 -5.12 -7.28
C LEU A 22 7.87 -6.47 -7.74
N ALA A 23 8.10 -7.39 -6.80
CA ALA A 23 8.64 -8.72 -7.09
C ALA A 23 7.57 -9.71 -7.59
N TYR A 24 6.33 -9.54 -7.13
CA TYR A 24 5.21 -10.41 -7.43
C TYR A 24 3.96 -9.59 -7.73
N PRO A 25 3.13 -9.98 -8.73
CA PRO A 25 1.84 -9.31 -8.94
C PRO A 25 1.07 -9.22 -7.61
N PRO A 26 0.45 -8.07 -7.26
CA PRO A 26 -0.20 -7.89 -5.96
C PRO A 26 -1.28 -8.92 -5.63
N ALA A 27 -1.92 -9.48 -6.67
CA ALA A 27 -2.93 -10.53 -6.57
C ALA A 27 -2.37 -11.96 -6.69
N SER A 28 -1.05 -12.15 -6.80
CA SER A 28 -0.43 -13.48 -6.81
C SER A 28 -0.35 -14.06 -5.38
N PRO A 29 -0.34 -15.39 -5.24
CA PRO A 29 -0.16 -16.04 -3.94
C PRO A 29 1.08 -15.55 -3.18
N GLU A 30 2.19 -15.33 -3.88
CA GLU A 30 3.46 -14.87 -3.32
C GLU A 30 3.38 -13.41 -2.85
N GLY A 31 2.74 -12.54 -3.63
CA GLY A 31 2.49 -11.14 -3.26
C GLY A 31 1.60 -11.06 -2.01
N MET A 32 0.52 -11.83 -1.98
CA MET A 32 -0.38 -11.90 -0.82
C MET A 32 0.33 -12.43 0.43
N GLU A 33 1.19 -13.44 0.29
CA GLU A 33 1.94 -14.01 1.42
C GLU A 33 2.97 -13.03 1.99
N ALA A 34 3.64 -12.26 1.15
CA ALA A 34 4.57 -11.23 1.62
C ALA A 34 3.86 -10.12 2.41
N VAL A 35 2.69 -9.67 1.96
CA VAL A 35 1.83 -8.71 2.70
C VAL A 35 1.39 -9.30 4.04
N ARG A 36 0.97 -10.56 4.06
CA ARG A 36 0.56 -11.25 5.30
C ARG A 36 1.70 -11.32 6.30
N ARG A 37 2.91 -11.64 5.88
CA ARG A 37 4.08 -11.68 6.78
C ARG A 37 4.38 -10.32 7.40
N CYS A 38 4.37 -9.25 6.61
CA CYS A 38 4.64 -7.90 7.10
C CYS A 38 3.57 -7.43 8.10
N THR A 39 2.30 -7.63 7.77
CA THR A 39 1.18 -7.23 8.63
C THR A 39 1.06 -8.09 9.88
N ALA A 40 1.33 -9.40 9.81
CA ALA A 40 1.38 -10.27 10.98
C ALA A 40 2.48 -9.85 11.96
N TRP A 41 3.70 -9.64 11.47
CA TRP A 41 4.81 -9.18 12.30
C TRP A 41 4.52 -7.83 12.97
N LEU A 42 3.94 -6.88 12.22
CA LEU A 42 3.61 -5.57 12.75
C LEU A 42 2.48 -5.63 13.79
N ALA A 43 1.47 -6.47 13.56
CA ALA A 43 0.40 -6.71 14.52
C ALA A 43 0.92 -7.34 15.82
N GLU A 44 1.85 -8.30 15.73
CA GLU A 44 2.47 -8.93 16.91
C GLU A 44 3.33 -7.93 17.70
N THR A 45 4.05 -7.06 17.00
CA THR A 45 5.02 -6.14 17.62
C THR A 45 4.37 -4.87 18.17
N HIS A 46 3.43 -4.28 17.43
CA HIS A 46 2.86 -2.96 17.70
C HIS A 46 1.32 -2.95 17.78
N GLY A 47 0.65 -4.08 17.57
CA GLY A 47 -0.80 -4.19 17.66
C GLY A 47 -1.54 -3.39 16.59
N VAL A 48 -2.82 -3.10 16.89
CA VAL A 48 -3.71 -2.32 16.02
C VAL A 48 -3.16 -0.93 15.67
N PRO A 49 -2.51 -0.17 16.58
CA PRO A 49 -1.92 1.11 16.23
C PRO A 49 -0.89 1.02 15.10
N GLY A 50 0.02 0.04 15.15
CA GLY A 50 1.01 -0.16 14.08
C GLY A 50 0.35 -0.44 12.72
N LEU A 51 -0.71 -1.26 12.71
CA LEU A 51 -1.47 -1.53 11.47
C LEU A 51 -2.16 -0.28 10.92
N ARG A 52 -2.68 0.60 11.79
CA ARG A 52 -3.29 1.87 11.36
C ARG A 52 -2.25 2.83 10.79
N ASP A 53 -1.12 2.98 11.47
CA ASP A 53 -0.05 3.88 11.03
C ASP A 53 0.57 3.39 9.70
N LEU A 54 0.68 2.07 9.51
CA LEU A 54 1.06 1.48 8.22
C LEU A 54 0.02 1.79 7.13
N ALA A 55 -1.27 1.65 7.43
CA ALA A 55 -2.33 1.96 6.47
C ALA A 55 -2.33 3.45 6.07
N ASP A 56 -2.15 4.36 7.04
CA ASP A 56 -2.06 5.80 6.81
C ASP A 56 -0.82 6.15 5.96
N SER A 57 0.33 5.52 6.24
CA SER A 57 1.56 5.71 5.45
C SER A 57 1.35 5.28 4.00
N LEU A 58 0.80 4.08 3.77
CA LEU A 58 0.56 3.57 2.42
C LEU A 58 -0.50 4.40 1.68
N ALA A 59 -1.54 4.88 2.38
CA ALA A 59 -2.55 5.74 1.80
C ALA A 59 -1.96 7.07 1.31
N GLY A 60 -1.00 7.64 2.04
CA GLY A 60 -0.26 8.83 1.61
C GLY A 60 0.52 8.59 0.32
N ASP A 61 1.29 7.50 0.26
CA ASP A 61 2.09 7.13 -0.91
C ASP A 61 1.20 6.88 -2.16
N VAL A 62 0.07 6.19 -1.98
CA VAL A 62 -0.90 5.95 -3.05
C VAL A 62 -1.54 7.25 -3.52
N ALA A 63 -1.96 8.13 -2.59
CA ALA A 63 -2.55 9.41 -2.96
C ALA A 63 -1.58 10.28 -3.77
N GLU A 64 -0.30 10.33 -3.38
CA GLU A 64 0.73 11.05 -4.15
C GLU A 64 0.94 10.46 -5.55
N LEU A 65 0.97 9.13 -5.68
CA LEU A 65 1.08 8.46 -6.97
C LEU A 65 -0.08 8.85 -7.91
N PHE A 66 -1.32 8.82 -7.41
CA PHE A 66 -2.49 9.19 -8.20
C PHE A 66 -2.53 10.67 -8.57
N GLU A 67 -2.03 11.55 -7.72
CA GLU A 67 -1.84 12.97 -8.05
C GLU A 67 -0.83 13.17 -9.18
N VAL A 68 0.27 12.43 -9.18
CA VAL A 68 1.25 12.47 -10.27
C VAL A 68 0.68 11.87 -11.55
N LEU A 69 0.00 10.72 -11.46
CA LEU A 69 -0.63 10.05 -12.60
C LEU A 69 -1.70 10.95 -13.25
N GLY A 70 -2.56 11.58 -12.44
CA GLY A 70 -3.57 12.52 -12.90
C GLY A 70 -2.98 13.69 -13.70
N LYS A 71 -1.84 14.24 -13.26
CA LYS A 71 -1.12 15.29 -14.00
C LYS A 71 -0.59 14.80 -15.35
N VAL A 72 -0.11 13.55 -15.43
CA VAL A 72 0.39 12.95 -16.67
C VAL A 72 -0.74 12.65 -17.64
N GLU A 73 -1.88 12.15 -17.15
CA GLU A 73 -3.03 11.79 -17.98
C GLU A 73 -3.98 12.96 -18.28
N GLY A 74 -3.82 14.09 -17.60
CA GLY A 74 -4.74 15.22 -17.69
C GLY A 74 -6.12 14.92 -17.06
N ARG A 75 -6.16 14.02 -16.08
CA ARG A 75 -7.35 13.51 -15.41
C ARG A 75 -7.28 13.76 -13.91
N SER A 76 -8.41 13.66 -13.21
CA SER A 76 -8.39 13.83 -11.75
C SER A 76 -7.86 12.57 -11.05
N ALA A 77 -7.10 12.74 -9.96
CA ALA A 77 -6.58 11.62 -9.16
C ALA A 77 -7.71 10.72 -8.62
N LEU A 78 -8.83 11.32 -8.21
CA LEU A 78 -10.01 10.59 -7.73
C LEU A 78 -10.67 9.75 -8.83
N GLU A 79 -10.82 10.29 -10.04
CA GLU A 79 -11.38 9.54 -11.18
C GLU A 79 -10.51 8.32 -11.53
N LEU A 80 -9.19 8.48 -11.52
CA LEU A 80 -8.24 7.39 -11.77
C LEU A 80 -8.28 6.32 -10.67
N LEU A 81 -8.41 6.75 -9.40
CA LEU A 81 -8.52 5.84 -8.27
C LEU A 81 -9.81 5.03 -8.33
N ASP A 82 -10.94 5.67 -8.67
CA ASP A 82 -12.22 5.01 -8.84
C ASP A 82 -12.16 3.96 -9.98
N GLU A 83 -11.54 4.30 -11.11
CA GLU A 83 -11.35 3.39 -12.24
C GLU A 83 -10.50 2.17 -11.87
N TRP A 84 -9.40 2.38 -11.14
CA TRP A 84 -8.49 1.29 -10.73
C TRP A 84 -9.21 0.20 -9.91
N HIS A 85 -10.18 0.58 -9.08
CA HIS A 85 -10.97 -0.37 -8.29
C HIS A 85 -12.08 -1.08 -9.10
N HIS A 86 -12.45 -0.56 -10.27
CA HIS A 86 -13.56 -1.04 -11.09
C HIS A 86 -13.15 -1.76 -12.37
N ASP A 87 -11.85 -1.90 -12.63
CA ASP A 87 -11.29 -2.54 -13.83
C ASP A 87 -11.38 -4.09 -13.85
N VAL A 88 -12.02 -4.69 -12.84
CA VAL A 88 -12.46 -6.09 -12.92
C VAL A 88 -13.84 -6.11 -13.56
N PRO A 89 -14.00 -6.59 -14.82
CA PRO A 89 -15.32 -6.71 -15.41
C PRO A 89 -16.21 -7.58 -14.49
N PRO A 90 -17.47 -7.19 -14.27
CA PRO A 90 -18.38 -7.99 -13.44
C PRO A 90 -18.45 -9.42 -14.00
N PRO A 91 -18.54 -10.45 -13.13
CA PRO A 91 -18.62 -11.83 -13.60
C PRO A 91 -19.77 -11.95 -14.61
N SER A 92 -19.45 -12.45 -15.79
CA SER A 92 -20.45 -12.73 -16.83
C SER A 92 -21.46 -13.74 -16.27
N ALA A 93 -22.73 -13.32 -16.21
CA ALA A 93 -23.86 -14.13 -15.76
C ALA A 93 -24.10 -15.37 -16.63
#